data_AF-A0A376LDL8-F1
#
_entry.id   AF-A0A376LDL8-F1
#
_cell.length_a   1.000
_cell.length_b   1.000
_cell.length_c   1.000
_cell.angle_alpha   90.00
_cell.angle_beta   90.00
_cell.angle_gamma   90.00
#
_symmetry.space_group_name_H-M   'P 1'
#
loop_
_entity.id
_entity.type
_entity.pdbx_description
1 polymer ?
#
loop_
_entity_poly.entity_id
_entity_poly.type
_entity_poly.pdbx_seq_one_letter_code
_entity_poly.pdbx_strand_id
1 'polypeptide(L)'
;MQLPNFIHWKNLGAGEYVMGLEVSNSFPDGRDKERAQGRLPFIEPGETKTYCFELGIVDGDAEISALKSGNCKLPLANGNKNAGQR
;
A
#
# COMPACT_ATOMS: atom_id res chain seq x y z
N MET A 1 -3.56 5.75 12.01
CA MET A 1 -3.03 4.37 11.92
C MET A 1 -2.79 4.06 10.46
N GLN A 2 -1.63 3.51 10.11
CA GLN A 2 -1.32 3.09 8.74
C GLN A 2 -1.93 1.71 8.43
N LEU A 3 -1.91 1.28 7.17
CA LEU A 3 -2.27 -0.08 6.76
C LEU A 3 -1.25 -1.07 7.36
N PRO A 4 -1.66 -1.98 8.27
CA PRO A 4 -0.75 -2.82 9.05
C PRO A 4 -0.15 -4.00 8.28
N ASN A 5 -0.75 -4.39 7.15
CA ASN A 5 -0.35 -5.59 6.43
C ASN A 5 0.33 -5.22 5.11
N PHE A 6 1.40 -5.95 4.77
CA PHE A 6 2.04 -5.89 3.46
C PHE A 6 2.07 -7.31 2.90
N ILE A 7 1.31 -7.54 1.83
CA ILE A 7 1.17 -8.83 1.18
C ILE A 7 1.97 -8.80 -0.12
N HIS A 8 2.74 -9.86 -0.34
CA HIS A 8 3.49 -10.07 -1.56
C HIS A 8 2.86 -11.25 -2.31
N TRP A 9 2.09 -10.95 -3.35
CA TRP A 9 1.50 -11.96 -4.22
C TRP A 9 2.36 -12.15 -5.47
N LYS A 10 2.59 -13.41 -5.86
CA LYS A 10 3.40 -13.77 -7.04
C LYS A 10 2.59 -14.69 -7.94
N ASN A 11 2.34 -14.28 -9.17
CA ASN A 11 1.92 -15.17 -10.25
C ASN A 11 3.10 -15.38 -11.20
N LEU A 12 3.62 -16.60 -11.20
CA LEU A 12 4.79 -16.99 -12.01
C LEU A 12 4.36 -17.88 -13.19
N GLY A 13 3.10 -17.78 -13.62
CA GLY A 13 2.55 -18.52 -14.74
C GLY A 13 3.20 -18.11 -16.07
N ALA A 14 3.35 -19.07 -16.99
CA ALA A 14 3.83 -18.78 -18.33
C ALA A 14 2.81 -17.87 -19.05
N GLY A 15 3.26 -16.72 -19.55
CA GLY A 15 2.40 -15.71 -20.15
C GLY A 15 1.71 -14.77 -19.16
N GLU A 16 1.80 -15.03 -17.85
CA GLU A 16 1.20 -14.23 -16.77
C GLU A 16 2.21 -14.04 -15.62
N TYR A 17 3.32 -13.36 -15.92
CA TYR A 17 4.39 -13.07 -14.96
C TYR A 17 4.14 -11.72 -14.28
N VAL A 18 3.44 -11.75 -13.15
CA VAL A 18 3.03 -10.54 -12.44
C VAL A 18 3.20 -10.71 -10.93
N MET A 19 3.43 -9.59 -10.26
CA MET A 19 3.61 -9.52 -8.82
C MET A 19 2.75 -8.40 -8.25
N GLY A 20 2.04 -8.69 -7.16
CA GLY A 20 1.30 -7.71 -6.37
C GLY A 20 2.09 -7.34 -5.11
N LEU A 21 2.24 -6.04 -4.88
CA LEU A 21 2.68 -5.48 -3.60
C LEU A 21 1.47 -4.80 -2.96
N GLU A 22 0.84 -5.50 -2.02
CA GLU A 22 -0.51 -5.19 -1.55
C GLU A 22 -0.44 -4.72 -0.09
N VAL A 23 -0.44 -3.39 0.10
CA VAL A 23 -0.59 -2.80 1.44
C VAL A 23 -2.06 -2.81 1.82
N SER A 24 -2.41 -3.34 2.99
CA SER A 24 -3.82 -3.65 3.31
C SER A 24 -4.13 -3.54 4.81
N ASN A 25 -5.41 -3.35 5.11
CA ASN A 25 -5.97 -3.43 6.46
C ASN A 25 -6.32 -4.87 6.91
N SER A 26 -6.26 -5.82 5.98
CA SER A 26 -6.64 -7.23 6.18
C SER A 26 -5.75 -8.14 5.36
N PHE A 27 -5.56 -9.39 5.81
CA PHE A 27 -4.98 -10.44 4.98
C PHE A 27 -6.02 -11.00 3.99
N PRO A 28 -5.59 -11.63 2.89
CA PRO A 28 -6.46 -12.26 1.90
C PRO A 28 -6.98 -13.64 2.35
N ASP A 29 -7.11 -13.88 3.65
CA ASP A 29 -7.51 -15.19 4.20
C ASP A 29 -9.03 -15.41 4.21
N GLY A 30 -9.80 -14.34 4.03
CA GLY A 30 -11.25 -14.33 4.08
C GLY A 30 -11.81 -13.73 5.37
N ARG A 31 -12.99 -13.12 5.27
CA ARG A 31 -13.62 -12.35 6.36
C ARG A 31 -13.95 -13.18 7.60
N ASP A 32 -14.32 -14.44 7.41
CA ASP A 32 -14.62 -15.39 8.48
C ASP A 32 -13.37 -15.68 9.33
N LYS A 33 -12.23 -15.97 8.70
CA LYS A 33 -10.96 -16.23 9.37
C LYS A 33 -10.43 -15.00 10.08
N GLU A 34 -10.43 -13.84 9.41
CA GLU A 34 -10.00 -12.57 10.02
C GLU A 34 -10.85 -12.22 11.25
N ARG A 35 -12.16 -12.51 11.21
CA ARG A 35 -13.05 -12.32 12.37
C ARG A 35 -12.71 -13.31 13.49
N ALA A 36 -12.57 -14.60 13.17
CA ALA A 36 -12.26 -15.63 14.15
C ALA A 36 -10.91 -15.40 14.85
N GLN A 37 -9.96 -14.80 14.13
CA GLN A 37 -8.64 -14.46 14.64
C GLN A 37 -8.55 -13.06 15.27
N GLY A 38 -9.69 -12.34 15.37
CA GLY A 38 -9.75 -11.02 16.00
C GLY A 38 -9.00 -9.91 15.26
N ARG A 39 -8.69 -10.11 13.98
CA ARG A 39 -7.95 -9.15 13.14
C ARG A 39 -8.84 -8.30 12.25
N LEU A 40 -10.11 -8.69 12.05
CA LEU A 40 -11.06 -7.95 11.23
C LEU A 40 -11.27 -6.53 11.79
N PRO A 41 -10.84 -5.47 11.08
CA PRO A 41 -11.04 -4.12 11.55
C PRO A 41 -12.52 -3.72 11.54
N PHE A 42 -12.95 -3.04 12.59
CA PHE A 42 -14.26 -2.38 12.69
C PHE A 42 -14.11 -0.87 12.68
N ILE A 43 -15.20 -0.18 12.33
CA ILE A 43 -15.35 1.27 12.47
C ILE A 43 -16.66 1.55 13.20
N GLU A 44 -16.64 2.54 14.09
CA GLU A 44 -17.82 2.94 14.86
C GLU A 44 -18.75 3.86 14.05
N PRO A 45 -20.03 4.02 14.45
CA PRO A 45 -20.93 4.98 13.84
C PRO A 45 -20.34 6.40 13.87
N GLY A 46 -20.18 7.00 12.69
CA GLY A 46 -19.59 8.33 12.53
C GLY A 46 -18.05 8.37 12.55
N GLU A 47 -17.38 7.24 12.76
CA GLU A 47 -15.92 7.18 12.70
C GLU A 47 -15.42 7.30 11.24
N THR A 48 -14.37 8.10 11.04
CA THR A 48 -13.66 8.21 9.77
C THR A 48 -12.25 7.67 9.92
N LYS A 49 -11.84 6.75 9.04
CA LYS A 49 -10.45 6.28 8.93
C LYS A 49 -9.83 6.75 7.62
N THR A 50 -8.73 7.47 7.73
CA THR A 50 -7.92 7.93 6.58
C THR A 50 -6.65 7.11 6.51
N TYR A 51 -6.35 6.58 5.32
CA TYR A 51 -5.11 5.87 5.03
C TYR A 51 -4.34 6.63 3.95
N CYS A 52 -3.03 6.74 4.13
CA CYS A 52 -2.13 7.37 3.17
C CYS A 52 -1.04 6.37 2.78
N PHE A 53 -0.77 6.28 1.49
CA PHE A 53 0.36 5.56 0.93
C PHE A 53 0.88 6.33 -0.29
N GLU A 54 2.14 6.09 -0.62
CA GLU A 54 2.82 6.68 -1.76
C GLU A 54 3.35 5.57 -2.65
N LEU A 55 3.24 5.78 -3.96
CA LEU A 55 3.82 4.91 -4.97
C LEU A 55 4.72 5.75 -5.86
N GLY A 56 5.97 5.33 -6.00
CA GLY A 56 6.91 5.91 -6.95
C GLY A 56 7.51 4.84 -7.85
N ILE A 57 7.85 5.25 -9.06
CA ILE A 57 8.64 4.45 -10.00
C ILE A 57 10.09 4.86 -9.80
N VAL A 58 10.97 3.88 -9.65
CA VAL A 58 12.42 4.09 -9.66
C VAL A 58 12.98 3.49 -10.94
N ASP A 59 13.82 4.25 -11.63
CA ASP A 59 14.42 3.85 -12.89
C ASP A 59 15.95 4.00 -12.85
N GLY A 60 16.65 2.95 -13.29
CA GLY A 60 18.11 2.88 -13.32
C GLY A 60 18.82 2.72 -11.96
N ASP A 61 20.11 2.43 -12.03
CA ASP A 61 20.93 2.04 -10.88
C ASP A 61 21.08 3.13 -9.81
N ALA A 62 21.12 4.39 -10.24
CA ALA A 62 21.28 5.52 -9.33
C ALA A 62 20.08 5.68 -8.39
N GLU A 63 18.85 5.64 -8.94
CA GLU A 63 17.62 5.76 -8.14
C GLU A 63 17.41 4.53 -7.26
N ILE A 64 17.70 3.34 -7.77
CA ILE A 64 17.66 2.09 -6.99
C ILE A 64 18.63 2.15 -5.81
N SER A 65 19.84 2.67 -6.00
CA SER A 65 20.84 2.81 -4.93
C SER A 65 20.44 3.89 -3.91
N ALA A 66 19.82 4.97 -4.36
CA ALA A 66 19.25 5.99 -3.48
C ALA A 66 18.12 5.40 -2.60
N LEU A 67 17.25 4.56 -3.18
CA LEU A 67 16.17 3.89 -2.43
C LEU A 67 16.70 2.95 -1.37
N LYS A 68 17.67 2.09 -1.73
CA LYS A 68 18.30 1.15 -0.79
C LYS A 68 19.01 1.84 0.37
N SER A 69 19.57 3.03 0.15
CA SER A 69 20.26 3.81 1.18
C SER A 69 19.33 4.66 2.05
N GLY A 70 18.00 4.62 1.83
CA GLY A 70 17.03 5.45 2.55
C GLY A 70 17.07 6.93 2.16
N ASN A 71 17.84 7.27 1.12
CA ASN A 71 18.03 8.63 0.62
C ASN A 71 17.15 8.94 -0.61
N CYS A 72 16.28 8.02 -1.02
CA CYS A 72 15.32 8.26 -2.09
C CYS A 72 14.29 9.29 -1.62
N LYS A 73 14.37 10.47 -2.21
CA LYS A 73 13.24 11.39 -2.24
C LYS A 73 12.35 10.88 -3.36
N LEU A 74 11.32 10.11 -3.02
CA LEU A 74 10.27 9.83 -3.99
C LEU A 74 9.79 11.18 -4.52
N PRO A 75 9.68 11.37 -5.85
CA PRO A 75 9.10 12.58 -6.38
C PRO A 75 7.66 12.60 -5.88
N LEU A 76 7.41 13.41 -4.84
CA LEU A 76 6.05 13.75 -4.42
C LEU A 76 5.34 14.15 -5.70
N ALA A 77 4.38 13.34 -6.15
CA ALA A 77 3.52 13.72 -7.25
C ALA A 77 3.05 15.13 -6.92
N ASN A 78 3.44 16.11 -7.75
CA ASN A 78 3.20 17.53 -7.48
C ASN A 78 1.72 17.71 -7.13
N GLY A 79 1.41 17.74 -5.84
CA GLY A 79 0.06 17.84 -5.35
C GLY A 79 -0.46 19.17 -5.84
N ASN A 80 -1.42 19.13 -6.76
CA ASN A 80 -2.18 20.29 -7.12
C ASN A 80 -2.78 20.85 -5.82
N LYS A 81 -2.28 21.99 -5.34
CA LYS A 81 -2.66 22.60 -4.05
C LYS A 81 -4.12 23.11 -4.02
N ASN A 82 -4.94 22.71 -4.99
CA ASN A 82 -6.31 23.20 -5.23
C ASN A 82 -7.36 22.08 -5.33
N ALA A 83 -7.13 20.91 -4.74
CA ALA A 83 -8.18 19.88 -4.60
C ALA A 83 -8.78 19.93 -3.19
N GLY A 84 -9.57 20.97 -2.89
CA GLY A 84 -10.21 21.08 -1.56
C GLY A 84 -10.95 22.36 -1.21
N GLN A 85 -11.13 23.32 -2.13
CA GLN A 85 -12.14 24.38 -1.96
C GLN A 85 -13.41 23.99 -2.71
N ARG A 86 -14.25 23.18 -2.07
CA ARG A 86 -15.72 23.21 -2.18
C ARG A 86 -16.31 22.73 -0.86
#